data_AF-A0A7Y3U8I8-F1
#
_entry.id   AF-A0A7Y3U8I8-F1
#
_cell.length_a   1.000
_cell.length_b   1.000
_cell.length_c   1.000
_cell.angle_alpha   90.00
_cell.angle_beta   90.00
_cell.angle_gamma   90.00
#
_symmetry.space_group_name_H-M   'P 1'
#
loop_
_entity.id
_entity.type
_entity.pdbx_description
1 polymer ?
#
loop_
_entity_poly.entity_id
_entity_poly.type
_entity_poly.pdbx_seq_one_letter_code
_entity_poly.pdbx_strand_id
1 'polypeptide(L)'
;MDMQGRRISSADLHRVEEELGVCLPNQYREFLLESNGGHPRPNEFMSRLPRGNDRMQIRYFLSALSDTDARDLVWRYRVFCEENTSDLLPIADVADGSMICIGVARHNQGAVYFHDYYAGFAKPHPAQLGEQINYRLYDSFAAFISSFVSVLESEVSPLKIALAQDDVDGLSVLLDTGQVGLEDTNVAGHSLMEQAAIRNACGIMRMLFEAGVPIGRALELALKNAEFSPKHQQAVSLVKALIKERNCHR
;
A
#
# COMPACT_ATOMS: atom_id res chain seq x y z
N MET A 1 1.26 10.67 -8.69
CA MET A 1 -0.07 11.20 -8.32
C MET A 1 -0.92 11.32 -9.55
N ASP A 2 -2.14 10.79 -9.48
CA ASP A 2 -3.13 10.85 -10.56
C ASP A 2 -4.24 11.84 -10.18
N MET A 3 -4.93 12.42 -11.18
CA MET A 3 -6.03 13.37 -10.97
C MET A 3 -5.65 14.51 -10.01
N GLN A 4 -4.50 15.14 -10.26
CA GLN A 4 -4.04 16.32 -9.52
C GLN A 4 -5.05 17.46 -9.60
N GLY A 5 -5.07 18.31 -8.57
CA GLY A 5 -5.89 19.50 -8.55
C GLY A 5 -5.40 20.54 -9.56
N ARG A 6 -6.18 21.60 -9.75
CA ARG A 6 -5.74 22.76 -10.53
C ARG A 6 -4.44 23.31 -9.96
N ARG A 7 -3.57 23.83 -10.84
CA ARG A 7 -2.38 24.55 -10.40
C ARG A 7 -2.79 25.79 -9.60
N ILE A 8 -2.04 26.06 -8.54
CA ILE A 8 -2.23 27.20 -7.66
C ILE A 8 -0.91 27.94 -7.47
N SER A 9 -1.00 29.21 -7.13
CA SER A 9 0.15 30.05 -6.81
C SER A 9 0.37 30.13 -5.29
N SER A 10 1.54 30.62 -4.88
CA SER A 10 1.80 30.93 -3.47
C SER A 10 0.84 31.99 -2.91
N ALA A 11 0.35 32.90 -3.76
CA ALA A 11 -0.65 33.90 -3.37
C ALA A 11 -2.03 33.25 -3.11
N ASP A 12 -2.40 32.24 -3.91
CA ASP A 12 -3.62 31.46 -3.67
C ASP A 12 -3.54 30.71 -2.34
N LEU A 13 -2.41 30.06 -2.06
CA LEU A 13 -2.21 29.39 -0.77
C LEU A 13 -2.22 30.35 0.42
N HIS A 14 -1.69 31.55 0.27
CA HIS A 14 -1.74 32.55 1.33
C HIS A 14 -3.18 32.93 1.68
N ARG A 15 -4.05 33.12 0.67
CA ARG A 15 -5.48 33.37 0.89
C ARG A 15 -6.17 32.19 1.58
N VAL A 16 -5.81 30.97 1.22
CA VAL A 16 -6.33 29.76 1.87
C VAL A 16 -5.92 29.69 3.33
N GLU A 17 -4.68 30.04 3.67
CA GLU A 17 -4.22 30.17 5.06
C GLU A 17 -4.98 31.22 5.86
N GLU A 18 -5.20 32.39 5.25
CA GLU A 18 -6.01 33.46 5.85
C GLU A 18 -7.45 33.01 6.10
N GLU A 19 -8.07 32.31 5.15
CA GLU A 19 -9.44 31.82 5.26
C GLU A 19 -9.58 30.69 6.29
N LEU A 20 -8.56 29.84 6.42
CA LEU A 20 -8.50 28.80 7.44
C LEU A 20 -8.14 29.36 8.83
N GLY A 21 -7.48 30.52 8.89
CA GLY A 21 -6.91 31.07 10.12
C GLY A 21 -5.71 30.25 10.64
N VAL A 22 -4.95 29.59 9.76
CA VAL A 22 -3.85 28.69 10.13
C VAL A 22 -2.58 28.99 9.34
N CYS A 23 -1.42 28.61 9.88
CA CYS A 23 -0.16 28.60 9.15
C CYS A 23 0.16 27.17 8.72
N LEU A 24 0.13 26.88 7.41
CA LEU A 24 0.39 25.54 6.91
C LEU A 24 1.88 25.19 7.09
N PRO A 25 2.20 23.95 7.50
CA PRO A 25 3.58 23.47 7.54
C PRO A 25 4.25 23.56 6.16
N ASN A 26 5.51 23.99 6.11
CA ASN A 26 6.24 24.22 4.84
C ASN A 26 6.18 23.02 3.88
N GLN A 27 6.38 21.80 4.39
CA GLN A 27 6.33 20.57 3.60
C GLN A 27 4.95 20.34 2.95
N TYR A 28 3.87 20.71 3.64
CA TYR A 28 2.52 20.60 3.10
C TYR A 28 2.20 21.73 2.11
N ARG A 29 2.77 22.92 2.30
CA ARG A 29 2.69 24.01 1.31
C ARG A 29 3.34 23.62 0.00
N GLU A 30 4.56 23.07 0.06
CA GLU A 30 5.30 22.57 -1.12
C GLU A 30 4.48 21.52 -1.87
N PHE A 31 3.89 20.57 -1.13
CA PHE A 31 3.00 19.57 -1.68
C PHE A 31 1.79 20.15 -2.43
N LEU A 32 1.09 21.12 -1.82
CA LEU A 32 -0.05 21.77 -2.46
C LEU A 32 0.33 22.59 -3.70
N LEU A 33 1.52 23.20 -3.72
CA LEU A 33 2.01 23.90 -4.91
C LEU A 33 2.38 22.94 -6.05
N GLU A 34 2.85 21.73 -5.71
CA GLU A 34 3.26 20.74 -6.70
C GLU A 34 2.06 20.02 -7.33
N SER A 35 1.15 19.48 -6.52
CA SER A 35 0.07 18.60 -6.99
C SER A 35 -1.33 19.11 -6.67
N ASN A 36 -1.45 20.02 -5.70
CA ASN A 36 -2.70 20.53 -5.15
C ASN A 36 -3.73 19.42 -4.86
N GLY A 37 -3.36 18.45 -4.03
CA GLY A 37 -4.21 17.31 -3.70
C GLY A 37 -4.10 16.17 -4.74
N GLY A 38 -5.21 15.50 -5.00
CA GLY A 38 -5.31 14.41 -5.98
C GLY A 38 -5.20 13.01 -5.39
N HIS A 39 -5.05 12.00 -6.26
CA HIS A 39 -5.04 10.59 -5.85
C HIS A 39 -3.59 10.10 -5.79
N PRO A 40 -3.08 9.76 -4.60
CA PRO A 40 -1.71 9.28 -4.48
C PRO A 40 -1.52 7.96 -5.22
N ARG A 41 -0.34 7.79 -5.79
CA ARG A 41 0.15 6.51 -6.33
C ARG A 41 1.65 6.47 -6.02
N PRO A 42 2.09 5.59 -5.12
CA PRO A 42 1.29 4.66 -4.30
C PRO A 42 0.30 5.34 -3.33
N ASN A 43 -0.71 4.62 -2.82
CA ASN A 43 -1.73 5.19 -1.92
C ASN A 43 -1.87 4.47 -0.56
N GLU A 44 -1.04 3.48 -0.27
CA GLU A 44 -1.08 2.76 1.01
C GLU A 44 0.00 3.26 1.97
N PHE A 45 -0.33 3.31 3.25
CA PHE A 45 0.63 3.62 4.33
C PHE A 45 0.34 2.75 5.57
N MET A 46 1.30 2.68 6.49
CA MET A 46 1.15 1.95 7.75
C MET A 46 0.46 2.83 8.81
N SER A 47 -0.63 2.35 9.41
CA SER A 47 -1.48 3.14 10.33
C SER A 47 -0.85 3.41 11.69
N ARG A 48 0.10 2.58 12.16
CA ARG A 48 0.78 2.73 13.46
C ARG A 48 -0.18 2.89 14.66
N LEU A 49 -1.39 2.33 14.58
CA LEU A 49 -2.40 2.49 15.62
C LEU A 49 -2.14 1.56 16.81
N PRO A 50 -2.56 1.93 18.04
CA PRO A 50 -2.39 1.08 19.22
C PRO A 50 -3.09 -0.29 19.11
N ARG A 51 -4.16 -0.37 18.31
CA ARG A 51 -4.91 -1.61 18.05
C ARG A 51 -4.24 -2.55 17.05
N GLY A 52 -3.15 -2.11 16.40
CA GLY A 52 -2.46 -2.87 15.38
C GLY A 52 -1.88 -1.97 14.28
N ASN A 53 -0.81 -2.46 13.65
CA ASN A 53 -0.22 -1.85 12.47
C ASN A 53 -0.91 -2.40 11.22
N ASP A 54 -1.98 -1.73 10.80
CA ASP A 54 -2.72 -2.08 9.59
C ASP A 54 -2.32 -1.20 8.41
N ARG A 55 -2.46 -1.73 7.19
CA ARG A 55 -2.37 -0.92 5.98
C ARG A 55 -3.65 -0.12 5.82
N MET A 56 -3.49 1.18 5.63
CA MET A 56 -4.57 2.10 5.31
C MET A 56 -4.35 2.69 3.94
N GLN A 57 -5.45 3.02 3.25
CA GLN A 57 -5.40 3.58 1.91
C GLN A 57 -5.92 5.01 1.91
N ILE A 58 -5.17 5.91 1.29
CA ILE A 58 -5.66 7.25 0.97
C ILE A 58 -6.49 7.16 -0.31
N ARG A 59 -7.75 7.60 -0.24
CA ARG A 59 -8.60 7.75 -1.42
C ARG A 59 -8.18 8.95 -2.25
N TYR A 60 -8.01 10.10 -1.58
CA TYR A 60 -7.52 11.33 -2.18
C TYR A 60 -7.01 12.29 -1.10
N PHE A 61 -6.08 13.16 -1.50
CA PHE A 61 -5.72 14.36 -0.78
C PHE A 61 -6.70 15.48 -1.11
N LEU A 62 -7.04 16.30 -0.12
CA LEU A 62 -7.83 17.51 -0.29
C LEU A 62 -7.04 18.55 -1.08
N SER A 63 -7.74 19.31 -1.91
CA SER A 63 -7.17 20.35 -2.75
C SER A 63 -7.49 21.73 -2.17
N ALA A 64 -6.54 22.64 -2.26
CA ALA A 64 -6.82 24.05 -2.09
C ALA A 64 -7.60 24.57 -3.30
N LEU A 65 -8.70 25.28 -3.05
CA LEU A 65 -9.57 25.86 -4.08
C LEU A 65 -10.15 24.78 -5.03
N SER A 66 -10.74 23.73 -4.45
CA SER A 66 -11.41 22.69 -5.24
C SER A 66 -12.72 23.21 -5.82
N ASP A 67 -13.06 22.76 -7.03
CA ASP A 67 -14.36 23.06 -7.65
C ASP A 67 -15.51 22.24 -7.02
N THR A 68 -15.19 21.29 -6.13
CA THR A 68 -16.18 20.50 -5.38
C THR A 68 -15.92 20.54 -3.88
N ASP A 69 -16.98 20.80 -3.12
CA ASP A 69 -16.99 20.87 -1.65
C ASP A 69 -16.34 19.64 -0.98
N ALA A 70 -16.65 18.44 -1.49
CA ALA A 70 -16.17 17.18 -0.91
C ALA A 70 -14.64 17.03 -0.94
N ARG A 71 -13.94 17.75 -1.84
CA ARG A 71 -12.47 17.72 -1.97
C ARG A 71 -11.81 19.04 -1.58
N ASP A 72 -12.60 20.06 -1.23
CA ASP A 72 -12.09 21.37 -0.87
C ASP A 72 -11.54 21.38 0.56
N LEU A 73 -10.31 21.84 0.71
CA LEU A 73 -9.62 21.90 1.99
C LEU A 73 -10.33 22.81 3.00
N VAL A 74 -10.81 23.98 2.56
CA VAL A 74 -11.45 24.97 3.43
C VAL A 74 -12.82 24.47 3.87
N TRP A 75 -13.63 24.01 2.92
CA TRP A 75 -14.94 23.45 3.23
C TRP A 75 -14.83 22.28 4.20
N ARG A 76 -13.87 21.35 3.96
CA ARG A 76 -13.70 20.18 4.81
C ARG A 76 -13.25 20.56 6.22
N TYR A 77 -12.37 21.55 6.37
CA TYR A 77 -11.96 22.05 7.67
C TYR A 77 -13.13 22.67 8.44
N ARG A 78 -13.99 23.46 7.78
CA ARG A 78 -15.19 24.04 8.41
C ARG A 78 -16.14 22.97 8.92
N VAL A 79 -16.39 21.94 8.12
CA VAL A 79 -17.25 20.81 8.52
C VAL A 79 -16.61 20.03 9.68
N PHE A 80 -15.30 19.81 9.64
CA PHE A 80 -14.57 19.10 10.69
C PHE A 80 -14.60 19.81 12.06
N CYS A 81 -14.63 21.14 12.02
CA CYS A 81 -14.54 21.97 13.21
C CYS A 81 -15.88 22.21 13.93
N GLU A 82 -17.02 21.93 13.29
CA GLU A 82 -18.38 22.11 13.85
C GLU A 82 -18.51 23.34 14.78
N GLU A 83 -18.02 24.51 14.34
CA GLU A 83 -17.99 25.83 15.05
C GLU A 83 -16.75 26.19 15.89
N ASN A 84 -15.79 25.28 16.16
CA ASN A 84 -14.58 25.58 16.96
C ASN A 84 -13.28 25.34 16.18
N THR A 85 -12.28 26.22 16.31
CA THR A 85 -10.97 26.01 15.68
C THR A 85 -10.31 24.73 16.22
N SER A 86 -9.72 23.94 15.32
CA SER A 86 -8.99 22.72 15.66
C SER A 86 -7.49 22.90 15.42
N ASP A 87 -6.67 22.32 16.29
CA ASP A 87 -5.22 22.23 16.09
C ASP A 87 -4.83 21.24 14.98
N LEU A 88 -5.83 20.58 14.39
CA LEU A 88 -5.72 19.59 13.33
C LEU A 88 -6.50 20.06 12.10
N LEU A 89 -5.81 20.10 10.96
CA LEU A 89 -6.39 20.38 9.66
C LEU A 89 -6.55 19.05 8.89
N PRO A 90 -7.75 18.65 8.46
CA PRO A 90 -7.91 17.52 7.54
C PRO A 90 -7.16 17.75 6.23
N ILE A 91 -6.44 16.74 5.74
CA ILE A 91 -5.65 16.81 4.51
C ILE A 91 -5.94 15.68 3.53
N ALA A 92 -6.51 14.56 3.99
CA ALA A 92 -6.84 13.44 3.12
C ALA A 92 -7.95 12.55 3.68
N ASP A 93 -8.60 11.84 2.78
CA ASP A 93 -9.68 10.90 3.07
C ASP A 93 -9.18 9.45 3.01
N VAL A 94 -9.54 8.64 4.01
CA VAL A 94 -9.14 7.22 4.15
C VAL A 94 -10.32 6.23 4.15
N ALA A 95 -11.54 6.71 3.86
CA ALA A 95 -12.84 6.03 3.93
C ALA A 95 -13.63 6.16 5.25
N ASP A 96 -14.93 5.91 5.14
CA ASP A 96 -15.92 5.82 6.22
C ASP A 96 -15.97 7.04 7.16
N GLY A 97 -15.73 8.23 6.60
CA GLY A 97 -15.77 9.50 7.32
C GLY A 97 -14.51 9.80 8.13
N SER A 98 -13.62 8.82 8.32
CA SER A 98 -12.32 9.02 8.98
C SER A 98 -11.34 9.75 8.05
N MET A 99 -10.40 10.48 8.64
CA MET A 99 -9.51 11.38 7.88
C MET A 99 -8.08 11.32 8.37
N ILE A 100 -7.17 11.67 7.47
CA ILE A 100 -5.82 12.07 7.85
C ILE A 100 -5.81 13.58 8.05
N CYS A 101 -5.25 14.00 9.18
CA CYS A 101 -5.08 15.40 9.54
C CYS A 101 -3.61 15.74 9.72
N ILE A 102 -3.27 17.02 9.57
CA ILE A 102 -1.96 17.59 9.88
C ILE A 102 -2.09 18.57 11.04
N GLY A 103 -1.13 18.56 11.95
CA GLY A 103 -1.05 19.55 13.02
C GLY A 103 -0.67 20.93 12.47
N VAL A 104 -1.43 21.95 12.87
CA VAL A 104 -1.24 23.35 12.44
C VAL A 104 -0.94 24.30 13.59
N ALA A 105 -1.05 23.82 14.84
CA ALA A 105 -0.69 24.58 16.02
C ALA A 105 0.81 24.43 16.33
N ARG A 106 1.38 25.39 17.06
CA ARG A 106 2.82 25.43 17.37
C ARG A 106 3.37 24.15 18.01
N HIS A 107 2.59 23.47 18.83
CA HIS A 107 3.03 22.29 19.59
C HIS A 107 2.96 20.97 18.79
N ASN A 108 2.24 20.95 17.67
CA ASN A 108 2.04 19.76 16.84
C ASN A 108 2.29 20.02 15.34
N GLN A 109 2.87 21.18 15.00
CA GLN A 109 2.99 21.65 13.63
C GLN A 109 3.68 20.62 12.72
N GLY A 110 3.00 20.22 11.64
CA GLY A 110 3.52 19.27 10.66
C GLY A 110 3.36 17.79 11.02
N ALA A 111 3.03 17.44 12.27
CA ALA A 111 2.77 16.05 12.64
C ALA A 111 1.47 15.55 11.99
N VAL A 112 1.41 14.26 11.64
CA VAL A 112 0.27 13.66 10.93
C VAL A 112 -0.53 12.76 11.87
N TYR A 113 -1.85 12.88 11.79
CA TYR A 113 -2.81 12.21 12.67
C TYR A 113 -3.86 11.45 11.87
N PHE A 114 -4.31 10.32 12.43
CA PHE A 114 -5.55 9.67 12.04
C PHE A 114 -6.67 10.16 12.95
N HIS A 115 -7.74 10.70 12.36
CA HIS A 115 -8.97 11.03 13.05
C HIS A 115 -9.99 9.90 12.83
N ASP A 116 -10.30 9.17 13.90
CA ASP A 116 -11.25 8.06 13.89
C ASP A 116 -12.67 8.60 14.12
N TYR A 117 -13.45 8.72 13.04
CA TYR A 117 -14.82 9.22 13.09
C TYR A 117 -15.70 8.38 14.03
N TYR A 118 -15.48 7.07 14.09
CA TYR A 118 -16.31 6.15 14.86
C TYR A 118 -16.03 6.15 16.36
N ALA A 119 -14.80 6.52 16.76
CA ALA A 119 -14.43 6.61 18.18
C ALA A 119 -15.33 7.60 18.95
N GLY A 120 -15.83 8.65 18.28
CA GLY A 120 -16.79 9.61 18.87
C GLY A 120 -18.18 9.02 19.16
N PHE A 121 -18.55 7.89 18.55
CA PHE A 121 -19.84 7.22 18.71
C PHE A 121 -19.77 5.96 19.58
N ALA A 122 -18.57 5.47 19.89
CA ALA A 122 -18.38 4.32 20.75
C ALA A 122 -18.82 4.63 22.18
N LYS A 123 -19.63 3.75 22.78
CA LYS A 123 -19.92 3.85 24.22
C LYS A 123 -18.62 3.54 24.98
N PRO A 124 -18.19 4.38 25.94
CA PRO A 124 -16.95 4.13 26.67
C PRO A 124 -17.05 2.78 27.38
N HIS A 125 -16.23 1.81 26.96
CA HIS A 125 -16.11 0.53 27.64
C HIS A 125 -15.11 0.68 28.78
N PRO A 126 -15.46 0.36 30.04
CA PRO A 126 -14.63 0.66 31.22
C PRO A 126 -13.26 -0.08 31.24
N ALA A 127 -13.05 -1.07 30.38
CA ALA A 127 -11.77 -1.78 30.23
C ALA A 127 -10.90 -1.30 29.05
N GLN A 128 -11.38 -0.37 28.24
CA GLN A 128 -10.62 0.24 27.15
C GLN A 128 -10.22 1.64 27.61
N LEU A 129 -8.91 1.93 27.70
CA LEU A 129 -8.43 3.30 27.89
C LEU A 129 -9.21 4.19 26.92
N GLY A 130 -9.84 5.25 27.43
CA GLY A 130 -10.80 6.07 26.68
C GLY A 130 -10.38 6.26 25.23
N GLU A 131 -11.22 5.85 24.29
CA GLU A 131 -10.87 5.83 22.88
C GLU A 131 -10.51 7.25 22.45
N GLN A 132 -9.23 7.46 22.14
CA GLN A 132 -8.76 8.74 21.66
C GLN A 132 -9.32 8.93 20.25
N ILE A 133 -9.91 10.09 19.96
CA ILE A 133 -10.47 10.36 18.62
C ILE A 133 -9.35 10.63 17.60
N ASN A 134 -8.20 11.14 18.07
CA ASN A 134 -7.06 11.51 17.23
C ASN A 134 -5.81 10.72 17.62
N TYR A 135 -5.27 9.94 16.68
CA TYR A 135 -4.04 9.15 16.87
C TYR A 135 -2.91 9.77 16.08
N ARG A 136 -1.77 10.04 16.71
CA ARG A 136 -0.57 10.51 15.99
C ARG A 136 0.06 9.34 15.24
N LEU A 137 0.33 9.52 13.95
CA LEU A 137 0.92 8.50 13.09
C LEU A 137 2.39 8.78 12.75
N TYR A 138 2.67 10.02 12.32
CA TYR A 138 4.00 10.44 11.86
C TYR A 138 4.40 11.78 12.46
N ASP A 139 5.71 11.98 12.62
CA ASP A 139 6.25 13.22 13.19
C ASP A 139 6.25 14.39 12.20
N SER A 140 6.15 14.11 10.90
CA SER A 140 6.13 15.13 9.85
C SER A 140 5.35 14.66 8.62
N PHE A 141 4.89 15.63 7.81
CA PHE A 141 4.25 15.35 6.53
C PHE A 141 5.19 14.64 5.55
N ALA A 142 6.48 15.02 5.53
CA ALA A 142 7.48 14.33 4.72
C ALA A 142 7.61 12.84 5.10
N ALA A 143 7.70 12.52 6.41
CA ALA A 143 7.75 11.14 6.87
C ALA A 143 6.48 10.34 6.49
N PHE A 144 5.32 11.00 6.51
CA PHE A 144 4.08 10.41 6.04
C PHE A 144 4.11 10.12 4.54
N ILE A 145 4.47 11.07 3.69
CA ILE A 145 4.57 10.84 2.23
C ILE A 145 5.61 9.77 1.90
N SER A 146 6.77 9.78 2.55
CA SER A 146 7.81 8.75 2.37
C SER A 146 7.39 7.37 2.89
N SER A 147 6.34 7.29 3.71
CA SER A 147 5.79 6.01 4.17
C SER A 147 4.89 5.34 3.13
N PHE A 148 4.56 6.02 2.03
CA PHE A 148 3.64 5.48 1.06
C PHE A 148 4.36 4.37 0.31
N VAL A 149 3.94 3.14 0.55
CA VAL A 149 4.55 1.97 -0.07
C VAL A 149 3.72 1.62 -1.27
N SER A 150 4.34 1.48 -2.44
CA SER A 150 3.60 0.87 -3.54
C SER A 150 3.34 -0.60 -3.22
N VAL A 151 2.12 -1.04 -3.55
CA VAL A 151 1.77 -2.47 -3.60
C VAL A 151 2.78 -3.22 -4.49
N LEU A 152 3.51 -2.51 -5.37
CA LEU A 152 4.61 -3.05 -6.16
C LEU A 152 5.93 -3.15 -5.37
N GLU A 153 6.27 -2.21 -4.48
CA GLU A 153 7.56 -2.15 -3.78
C GLU A 153 7.61 -2.96 -2.49
N SER A 154 6.47 -3.19 -1.82
CA SER A 154 6.43 -4.17 -0.71
C SER A 154 6.38 -5.64 -1.17
N GLU A 155 6.40 -5.88 -2.49
CA GLU A 155 6.39 -7.24 -3.06
C GLU A 155 7.40 -7.48 -4.20
N VAL A 156 8.46 -6.69 -4.38
CA VAL A 156 9.62 -7.18 -5.15
C VAL A 156 10.62 -7.86 -4.22
N SER A 157 10.15 -8.95 -3.61
CA SER A 157 11.10 -10.01 -3.24
C SER A 157 11.85 -10.39 -4.51
N PRO A 158 13.20 -10.44 -4.51
CA PRO A 158 13.96 -10.91 -5.67
C PRO A 158 13.43 -12.23 -6.23
N LEU A 159 12.90 -13.09 -5.37
CA LEU A 159 12.22 -14.32 -5.76
C LEU A 159 10.98 -14.07 -6.62
N LYS A 160 10.14 -13.08 -6.26
CA LYS A 160 8.94 -12.74 -7.04
C LYS A 160 9.29 -12.14 -8.40
N ILE A 161 10.37 -11.36 -8.49
CA ILE A 161 10.91 -10.88 -9.78
C ILE A 161 11.32 -12.08 -10.62
N ALA A 162 12.15 -12.95 -10.05
CA ALA A 162 12.68 -14.11 -10.75
C ALA A 162 11.56 -15.01 -11.28
N LEU A 163 10.58 -15.32 -10.44
CA LEU A 163 9.40 -16.10 -10.81
C LEU A 163 8.51 -15.41 -11.86
N ALA A 164 8.36 -14.09 -11.82
CA ALA A 164 7.53 -13.36 -12.78
C ALA A 164 8.19 -13.27 -14.16
N GLN A 165 9.53 -13.23 -14.21
CA GLN A 165 10.32 -13.10 -15.43
C GLN A 165 10.84 -14.44 -15.98
N ASP A 166 10.61 -15.54 -15.26
CA ASP A 166 11.23 -16.84 -15.52
C ASP A 166 12.78 -16.75 -15.55
N ASP A 167 13.33 -15.92 -14.66
CA ASP A 167 14.77 -15.65 -14.53
C ASP A 167 15.44 -16.72 -13.67
N VAL A 168 15.93 -17.75 -14.37
CA VAL A 168 16.66 -18.90 -13.83
C VAL A 168 17.93 -18.44 -13.11
N ASP A 169 18.70 -17.52 -13.69
CA ASP A 169 19.97 -17.06 -13.11
C ASP A 169 19.71 -16.26 -11.82
N GLY A 170 18.70 -15.39 -11.86
CA GLY A 170 18.23 -14.65 -10.69
C GLY A 170 17.84 -15.59 -9.55
N LEU A 171 17.08 -16.67 -9.83
CA LEU A 171 16.74 -17.65 -8.79
C LEU A 171 17.98 -18.40 -8.27
N SER A 172 18.92 -18.76 -9.14
CA SER A 172 20.15 -19.45 -8.74
C SER A 172 20.94 -18.62 -7.73
N VAL A 173 21.10 -17.32 -7.98
CA VAL A 173 21.79 -16.40 -7.05
C VAL A 173 21.10 -16.37 -5.68
N LEU A 174 19.76 -16.42 -5.64
CA LEU A 174 19.01 -16.41 -4.37
C LEU A 174 19.20 -17.69 -3.58
N LEU A 175 19.26 -18.84 -4.26
CA LEU A 175 19.54 -20.13 -3.64
C LEU A 175 20.98 -20.16 -3.12
N ASP A 176 21.95 -19.73 -3.92
CA ASP A 176 23.38 -19.73 -3.58
C ASP A 176 23.70 -18.79 -2.40
N THR A 177 22.99 -17.67 -2.31
CA THR A 177 23.15 -16.70 -1.21
C THR A 177 22.33 -17.05 0.04
N GLY A 178 21.53 -18.12 0.00
CA GLY A 178 20.68 -18.55 1.10
C GLY A 178 19.51 -17.59 1.40
N GLN A 179 19.17 -16.71 0.48
CA GLN A 179 18.00 -15.83 0.60
C GLN A 179 16.68 -16.58 0.39
N VAL A 180 16.75 -17.73 -0.27
CA VAL A 180 15.64 -18.65 -0.52
C VAL A 180 16.17 -20.08 -0.35
N GLY A 181 15.43 -20.93 0.34
CA GLY A 181 15.67 -22.37 0.45
C GLY A 181 14.78 -23.19 -0.49
N LEU A 182 15.27 -24.32 -0.98
CA LEU A 182 14.50 -25.24 -1.85
C LEU A 182 13.21 -25.78 -1.19
N GLU A 183 13.19 -25.84 0.14
CA GLU A 183 12.05 -26.31 0.94
C GLU A 183 11.14 -25.17 1.42
N ASP A 184 11.47 -23.91 1.09
CA ASP A 184 10.70 -22.77 1.53
C ASP A 184 9.29 -22.78 0.94
N THR A 185 8.35 -22.28 1.74
CA THR A 185 6.97 -22.04 1.32
C THR A 185 6.59 -20.59 1.52
N ASN A 186 5.74 -20.06 0.65
CA ASN A 186 5.17 -18.73 0.87
C ASN A 186 4.06 -18.77 1.94
N VAL A 187 3.50 -17.60 2.24
CA VAL A 187 2.40 -17.45 3.24
C VAL A 187 1.14 -18.28 2.93
N ALA A 188 0.95 -18.71 1.68
CA ALA A 188 -0.15 -19.59 1.27
C ALA A 188 0.21 -21.08 1.35
N GLY A 189 1.41 -21.41 1.83
CA GLY A 189 1.93 -22.78 1.93
C GLY A 189 2.31 -23.38 0.57
N HIS A 190 2.60 -22.56 -0.44
CA HIS A 190 3.08 -23.05 -1.74
C HIS A 190 4.59 -23.16 -1.77
N SER A 191 5.09 -24.34 -2.16
CA SER A 191 6.50 -24.58 -2.47
C SER A 191 7.00 -23.75 -3.66
N LEU A 192 8.31 -23.63 -3.85
CA LEU A 192 8.89 -22.95 -5.00
C LEU A 192 8.40 -23.51 -6.35
N MET A 193 8.30 -24.84 -6.46
CA MET A 193 7.78 -25.51 -7.66
C MET A 193 6.33 -25.11 -7.96
N GLU A 194 5.48 -25.04 -6.92
CA GLU A 194 4.09 -24.61 -7.05
C GLU A 194 3.98 -23.11 -7.39
N GLN A 195 4.84 -22.28 -6.80
CA GLN A 195 4.90 -20.85 -7.11
C GLN A 195 5.32 -20.58 -8.57
N ALA A 196 6.31 -21.33 -9.08
CA ALA A 196 6.75 -21.24 -10.47
C ALA A 196 5.65 -21.69 -11.46
N ALA A 197 4.94 -22.78 -11.13
CA ALA A 197 3.82 -23.26 -11.92
C ALA A 197 2.66 -22.25 -11.98
N ILE A 198 2.34 -21.59 -10.86
CA ILE A 198 1.34 -20.51 -10.81
C ILE A 198 1.71 -19.38 -11.77
N ARG A 199 2.99 -19.04 -11.88
CA ARG A 199 3.48 -17.89 -12.66
C ARG A 199 3.84 -18.22 -14.12
N ASN A 200 3.70 -19.48 -14.53
CA ASN A 200 4.15 -19.98 -15.83
C ASN A 200 5.67 -19.83 -16.06
N ALA A 201 6.47 -19.95 -14.99
CA ALA A 201 7.93 -19.87 -15.03
C ALA A 201 8.54 -21.22 -15.40
N CYS A 202 8.54 -21.55 -16.68
CA CYS A 202 8.87 -22.88 -17.19
C CYS A 202 10.36 -23.23 -17.06
N GLY A 203 11.26 -22.27 -17.24
CA GLY A 203 12.69 -22.45 -17.05
C GLY A 203 13.02 -22.77 -15.59
N ILE A 204 12.45 -22.00 -14.67
CA ILE A 204 12.59 -22.23 -13.23
C ILE A 204 12.01 -23.60 -12.83
N MET A 205 10.84 -23.98 -13.33
CA MET A 205 10.25 -25.30 -13.04
C MET A 205 11.18 -26.45 -13.46
N ARG A 206 11.86 -26.32 -14.59
CA ARG A 206 12.83 -27.33 -15.05
C ARG A 206 14.04 -27.40 -14.12
N MET A 207 14.62 -26.24 -13.79
CA MET A 207 15.76 -26.16 -12.86
C MET A 207 15.43 -26.81 -11.51
N LEU A 208 14.25 -26.49 -10.93
CA LEU A 208 13.81 -27.06 -9.66
C LEU A 208 13.60 -28.58 -9.75
N PHE A 209 13.07 -29.09 -10.87
CA PHE A 209 12.89 -30.52 -11.08
C PHE A 209 14.24 -31.25 -11.17
N GLU A 210 15.20 -30.69 -11.89
CA GLU A 210 16.58 -31.21 -11.99
C GLU A 210 17.31 -31.19 -10.64
N ALA A 211 17.01 -30.20 -9.80
CA ALA A 211 17.47 -30.12 -8.41
C ALA A 211 16.75 -31.09 -7.45
N GLY A 212 15.81 -31.90 -7.95
CA GLY A 212 15.09 -32.92 -7.16
C GLY A 212 13.90 -32.39 -6.35
N VAL A 213 13.47 -31.15 -6.57
CA VAL A 213 12.32 -30.57 -5.86
C VAL A 213 11.02 -31.30 -6.25
N PRO A 214 10.20 -31.73 -5.27
CA PRO A 214 8.95 -32.43 -5.56
C PRO A 214 7.96 -31.58 -6.38
N ILE A 215 7.32 -32.22 -7.37
CA ILE A 215 6.28 -31.59 -8.22
C ILE A 215 5.05 -31.12 -7.40
N GLY A 216 4.74 -31.75 -6.27
CA GLY A 216 3.65 -31.33 -5.39
C GLY A 216 2.31 -31.18 -6.11
N ARG A 217 1.59 -30.08 -5.84
CA ARG A 217 0.31 -29.73 -6.49
C ARG A 217 0.49 -28.86 -7.74
N ALA A 218 1.70 -28.76 -8.30
CA ALA A 218 1.99 -27.87 -9.43
C ALA A 218 1.06 -28.10 -10.63
N LEU A 219 0.68 -29.36 -10.91
CA LEU A 219 -0.25 -29.67 -12.02
C LEU A 219 -1.64 -29.10 -11.77
N GLU A 220 -2.18 -29.27 -10.56
CA GLU A 220 -3.50 -28.76 -10.18
C GLU A 220 -3.54 -27.23 -10.29
N LEU A 221 -2.52 -26.56 -9.78
CA LEU A 221 -2.41 -25.10 -9.79
C LEU A 221 -2.22 -24.54 -11.20
N ALA A 222 -1.39 -25.18 -12.03
CA ALA A 222 -1.21 -24.79 -13.42
C ALA A 222 -2.51 -24.94 -14.24
N LEU A 223 -3.27 -26.02 -14.01
CA LEU A 223 -4.56 -26.23 -14.67
C LEU A 223 -5.56 -25.13 -14.30
N LYS A 224 -5.71 -24.82 -13.01
CA LYS A 224 -6.57 -23.73 -12.53
C LYS A 224 -6.21 -22.39 -13.19
N ASN A 225 -4.92 -22.05 -13.28
CA ASN A 225 -4.52 -20.78 -13.91
C ASN A 225 -4.70 -20.75 -15.42
N ALA A 226 -4.59 -21.89 -16.10
CA ALA A 226 -4.82 -22.00 -17.53
C ALA A 226 -6.30 -21.79 -17.92
N GLU A 227 -7.24 -21.99 -17.01
CA GLU A 227 -8.66 -21.64 -17.21
C GLU A 227 -8.86 -20.13 -17.40
N PHE A 228 -8.07 -19.31 -16.68
CA PHE A 228 -8.18 -17.84 -16.73
C PHE A 228 -7.27 -17.22 -17.79
N SER A 229 -6.22 -17.91 -18.24
CA SER A 229 -5.22 -17.32 -19.13
C SER A 229 -4.53 -18.36 -20.02
N PRO A 230 -4.79 -18.36 -21.34
CA PRO A 230 -4.26 -19.36 -22.28
C PRO A 230 -2.74 -19.52 -22.31
N LYS A 231 -1.98 -18.48 -21.97
CA LYS A 231 -0.51 -18.53 -21.90
C LYS A 231 0.02 -19.55 -20.87
N HIS A 232 -0.77 -19.87 -19.84
CA HIS A 232 -0.39 -20.82 -18.79
C HIS A 232 -0.50 -22.29 -19.23
N GLN A 233 -0.97 -22.57 -20.46
CA GLN A 233 -0.94 -23.92 -21.04
C GLN A 233 0.48 -24.48 -21.20
N GLN A 234 1.49 -23.60 -21.27
CA GLN A 234 2.89 -24.00 -21.31
C GLN A 234 3.31 -24.71 -20.01
N ALA A 235 3.01 -24.12 -18.85
CA ALA A 235 3.26 -24.75 -17.55
C ALA A 235 2.51 -26.08 -17.41
N VAL A 236 1.24 -26.16 -17.81
CA VAL A 236 0.47 -27.42 -17.80
C VAL A 236 1.17 -28.51 -18.60
N SER A 237 1.60 -28.18 -19.82
CA SER A 237 2.28 -29.12 -20.72
C SER A 237 3.61 -29.59 -20.13
N LEU A 238 4.37 -28.65 -19.55
CA LEU A 238 5.64 -28.96 -18.90
C LEU A 238 5.46 -29.86 -17.68
N VAL A 239 4.56 -29.54 -16.74
CA VAL A 239 4.35 -30.39 -15.55
C VAL A 239 3.95 -31.81 -15.96
N LYS A 240 3.07 -31.98 -16.95
CA LYS A 240 2.70 -33.31 -17.47
C LYS A 240 3.91 -34.08 -18.01
N ALA A 241 4.81 -33.39 -18.72
CA ALA A 241 6.04 -33.99 -19.24
C ALA A 241 6.98 -34.42 -18.10
N LEU A 242 7.22 -33.56 -17.12
CA LEU A 242 8.09 -33.85 -15.96
C LEU A 242 7.55 -35.01 -15.12
N ILE A 243 6.23 -35.13 -14.94
CA ILE A 243 5.61 -36.28 -14.27
C ILE A 243 5.90 -37.58 -15.04
N LYS A 244 5.77 -37.56 -16.37
CA LYS A 244 6.06 -38.73 -17.21
C LYS A 244 7.53 -39.12 -17.12
N GLU A 245 8.43 -38.15 -17.21
CA GLU A 245 9.87 -38.34 -17.13
C GLU A 245 10.29 -39.00 -15.81
N ARG A 246 9.77 -38.50 -14.68
CA ARG A 246 10.02 -39.09 -13.36
C ARG A 246 9.56 -40.54 -13.25
N ASN A 247 8.48 -40.90 -13.92
CA ASN A 247 7.95 -42.27 -13.92
C ASN A 247 8.74 -43.22 -14.84
N CYS A 248 9.49 -42.70 -15.81
CA CYS A 248 10.38 -43.52 -16.65
C CYS A 248 11.74 -43.81 -15.99
N HIS A 249 12.13 -43.05 -14.96
CA HIS A 249 13.39 -43.20 -14.23
C HIS A 249 13.23 -43.87 -12.85
N ARG A 250 12.05 -44.42 -12.54
CA ARG A 250 11.77 -45.26 -11.37
C ARG A 250 11.65 -46.72 -11.79
#